data_AF-A0A8H3KRI5-F1
#
_entry.id   AF-A0A8H3KRI5-F1
#
_cell.length_a   1.000
_cell.length_b   1.000
_cell.length_c   1.000
_cell.angle_alpha   90.00
_cell.angle_beta   90.00
_cell.angle_gamma   90.00
#
_symmetry.space_group_name_H-M   'P 1'
#
loop_
_entity.id
_entity.type
_entity.pdbx_description
1 polymer ?
#
loop_
_entity_poly.entity_id
_entity_poly.type
_entity_poly.pdbx_seq_one_letter_code
_entity_poly.pdbx_strand_id
1 'polypeptide(L)'
;MKKCRFIEGLNTAFLFKVGLYKYHHGSAQNSMYIWKIDPKANETEIVNKNYEIQTKLKAQLKVFHTRAMKKELIDNFELHVGKCEKSRLRHIISDLLGDFSAPENSASRNVDERVDLMVELGDPEFISDLRHLNGGLTNKFDTFWSYAQKYFESTVNENVLAVDERRHDTIQHLVQAISIQIPSEQWLRFQFWPRNPTYLSSLKYTGKLDAKFMVQSRQLRSNHIDNHYASALFRYLKELAIMFKDYSWLVFMDDKHRCKIGEPGYPVAAVERGKQVIVSYNKSFVVADHDFTKCGIIPSVIMFCDIPESIEDSFYQGKVYVGLKDPIFQPSSPIRHNSELYNLLVNDEQQNPFLFIYTDGGPDHRVNYLRVQLSLIALFVTLDLDLLVAVRTPPGHSWKNPVERIMSILNLGLQCIGLMRAEMNEGYEEIMKYCNSMEDIRNKAEEELQLKEQLLNSLHPTIELMENLIRRLELKEEPFGIFKAASDEEITTLIFRILQSLL
;
A
#
# COMPACT_ATOMS: atom_id res chain seq x y z
N MET A 1 40.24 6.41 -32.46
CA MET A 1 38.97 6.58 -33.19
C MET A 1 39.23 7.37 -34.47
N LYS A 2 39.05 6.75 -35.65
CA LYS A 2 39.04 7.49 -36.92
C LYS A 2 37.88 8.50 -36.88
N LYS A 3 38.16 9.81 -36.96
CA LYS A 3 37.13 10.83 -37.18
C LYS A 3 36.52 10.59 -38.56
N CYS A 4 35.42 9.87 -38.57
CA CYS A 4 34.59 9.62 -39.72
C CYS A 4 34.11 10.96 -40.32
N ARG A 5 34.76 11.44 -41.40
CA ARG A 5 34.31 12.57 -42.22
C ARG A 5 33.07 12.18 -43.04
N PHE A 6 31.92 11.97 -42.41
CA PHE A 6 30.66 11.60 -43.11
C PHE A 6 29.93 12.78 -43.75
N ILE A 7 30.59 13.93 -43.92
CA ILE A 7 29.92 15.21 -44.19
C ILE A 7 30.61 15.97 -45.33
N GLU A 8 31.09 15.24 -46.32
CA GLU A 8 31.46 15.79 -47.63
C GLU A 8 30.59 15.04 -48.65
N GLY A 9 29.60 15.73 -49.26
CA GLY A 9 28.65 15.14 -50.22
C GLY A 9 27.16 15.19 -49.86
N LEU A 10 26.71 15.98 -48.87
CA LEU A 10 25.28 16.03 -48.51
C LEU A 10 24.36 16.48 -49.67
N ASN A 11 24.89 17.24 -50.65
CA ASN A 11 24.13 17.65 -51.83
C ASN A 11 23.89 16.50 -52.83
N THR A 12 24.69 15.43 -52.80
CA THR A 12 24.47 14.22 -53.59
C THR A 12 23.75 13.12 -52.82
N ALA A 13 23.69 13.23 -51.48
CA ALA A 13 23.04 12.27 -50.60
C ALA A 13 21.49 12.37 -50.59
N PHE A 14 20.93 13.53 -50.99
CA PHE A 14 19.49 13.75 -51.01
C PHE A 14 18.99 14.10 -52.42
N LEU A 15 17.86 13.50 -52.83
CA LEU A 15 17.21 13.73 -54.13
C LEU A 15 16.51 15.11 -54.25
N PHE A 16 16.71 16.00 -53.27
CA PHE A 16 16.08 17.31 -53.18
C PHE A 16 17.06 18.33 -52.57
N LYS A 17 16.86 19.62 -52.89
CA LYS A 17 17.69 20.69 -52.32
C LYS A 17 17.49 20.75 -50.80
N VAL A 18 18.58 20.95 -50.07
CA VAL A 18 18.58 21.03 -48.61
C VAL A 18 19.24 22.30 -48.12
N GLY A 19 18.66 22.89 -47.06
CA GLY A 19 19.26 23.95 -46.29
C GLY A 19 20.13 23.36 -45.19
N LEU A 20 21.27 24.02 -44.90
CA LEU A 20 22.25 23.53 -43.93
C LEU A 20 22.61 24.63 -42.94
N TYR A 21 22.56 24.32 -41.64
CA TYR A 21 23.13 25.16 -40.59
C TYR A 21 24.06 24.33 -39.70
N LYS A 22 25.33 24.75 -39.63
CA LYS A 22 26.34 24.15 -38.74
C LYS A 22 26.50 25.03 -37.52
N TYR A 23 26.21 24.47 -36.35
CA TYR A 23 26.47 25.10 -35.06
C TYR A 23 27.75 24.53 -34.47
N HIS A 24 28.77 25.38 -34.33
CA HIS A 24 30.07 25.01 -33.82
C HIS A 24 30.15 25.31 -32.31
N HIS A 25 30.37 24.28 -31.49
CA HIS A 25 30.56 24.40 -30.05
C HIS A 25 31.94 23.88 -29.64
N GLY A 26 32.89 24.80 -29.43
CA GLY A 26 34.24 24.47 -28.97
C GLY A 26 34.93 23.38 -29.81
N SER A 27 35.79 22.58 -29.17
CA SER A 27 36.60 21.56 -29.86
C SER A 27 35.97 20.16 -29.96
N ALA A 28 34.82 19.91 -29.31
CA ALA A 28 34.34 18.54 -29.07
C ALA A 28 33.01 18.15 -29.74
N GLN A 29 32.05 19.07 -29.95
CA GLN A 29 30.77 18.71 -30.59
C GLN A 29 30.26 19.79 -31.56
N ASN A 30 30.03 19.39 -32.82
CA ASN A 30 29.38 20.21 -33.83
C ASN A 30 27.98 19.65 -34.07
N SER A 31 26.95 20.47 -33.90
CA SER A 31 25.57 20.08 -34.23
C SER A 31 25.22 20.59 -35.63
N MET A 32 24.59 19.74 -36.44
CA MET A 32 24.23 20.07 -37.81
C MET A 32 22.73 19.90 -38.01
N TYR A 33 22.09 20.97 -38.49
CA TYR A 33 20.66 21.02 -38.77
C TYR A 33 20.46 21.06 -40.28
N ILE A 34 19.64 20.14 -40.79
CA ILE A 34 19.34 19.97 -42.21
C ILE A 34 17.82 20.03 -42.38
N TRP A 35 17.35 20.78 -43.38
CA TRP A 35 15.93 20.79 -43.74
C TRP A 35 15.76 20.78 -45.26
N LYS A 36 14.60 20.30 -45.71
CA LYS A 36 14.24 20.24 -47.13
C LYS A 36 13.85 21.62 -47.64
N ILE A 37 14.36 21.99 -48.81
CA ILE A 37 13.97 23.19 -49.56
C ILE A 37 12.97 22.77 -50.64
N ASP A 38 11.93 23.57 -50.84
CA ASP A 38 10.94 23.36 -51.89
C ASP A 38 11.59 23.57 -53.27
N PRO A 39 11.52 22.60 -54.21
CA PRO A 39 12.11 22.73 -55.54
C PRO A 39 11.50 23.86 -56.39
N LYS A 40 10.32 24.39 -56.05
CA LYS A 40 9.65 25.47 -56.80
C LYS A 40 9.92 26.89 -56.26
N ALA A 41 10.65 27.02 -55.15
CA ALA A 41 10.90 28.31 -54.51
C ALA A 41 11.96 29.14 -55.26
N ASN A 42 11.73 30.45 -55.38
CA ASN A 42 12.71 31.37 -55.96
C ASN A 42 13.90 31.61 -55.01
N GLU A 43 15.07 31.99 -55.54
CA GLU A 43 16.30 32.17 -54.73
C GLU A 43 16.10 33.13 -53.54
N THR A 44 15.36 34.21 -53.73
CA THR A 44 15.04 35.18 -52.68
C THR A 44 14.18 34.58 -51.56
N GLU A 45 13.22 33.72 -51.91
CA GLU A 45 12.37 33.02 -50.94
C GLU A 45 13.16 31.97 -50.16
N ILE A 46 14.11 31.31 -50.82
CA ILE A 46 15.02 30.34 -50.18
C ILE A 46 15.91 31.03 -49.16
N VAL A 47 16.51 32.18 -49.52
CA VAL A 47 17.37 32.94 -48.61
C VAL A 47 16.58 33.45 -47.41
N ASN A 48 15.37 33.99 -47.62
CA ASN A 48 14.52 34.49 -46.54
C ASN A 48 14.06 33.37 -45.60
N LYS A 49 13.59 32.23 -46.13
CA LYS A 49 13.23 31.07 -45.30
C LYS A 49 14.43 30.50 -44.54
N ASN A 50 15.59 30.42 -45.17
CA ASN A 50 16.79 29.94 -44.50
C ASN A 50 17.23 30.89 -43.37
N TYR A 51 17.15 32.20 -43.61
CA TYR A 51 17.44 33.20 -42.58
C TYR A 51 16.46 33.12 -41.41
N GLU A 52 15.16 32.99 -41.71
CA GLU A 52 14.11 32.83 -40.70
C GLU A 52 14.32 31.58 -39.85
N ILE A 53 14.59 30.43 -40.49
CA ILE A 53 14.86 29.16 -39.81
C ILE A 53 16.13 29.26 -38.96
N GLN A 54 17.21 29.85 -39.47
CA GLN A 54 18.43 30.06 -38.70
C GLN A 54 18.21 30.96 -37.49
N THR A 55 17.39 32.00 -37.63
CA THR A 55 17.11 32.95 -36.55
C THR A 55 16.24 32.30 -35.47
N LYS A 56 15.23 31.52 -35.86
CA LYS A 56 14.41 30.72 -34.95
C LYS A 56 15.25 29.65 -34.22
N LEU A 57 16.12 28.94 -34.94
CA LEU A 57 17.05 27.98 -34.34
C LEU A 57 17.98 28.67 -33.34
N LYS A 58 18.60 29.80 -33.68
CA LYS A 58 19.44 30.56 -32.75
C LYS A 58 18.72 30.97 -31.48
N ALA A 59 17.43 31.34 -31.56
CA ALA A 59 16.64 31.71 -30.40
C ALA A 59 16.24 30.51 -29.52
N GLN A 60 16.15 29.31 -30.09
CA GLN A 60 15.74 28.08 -29.39
C GLN A 60 16.91 27.21 -28.93
N LEU A 61 18.12 27.43 -29.48
CA LEU A 61 19.33 26.76 -29.05
C LEU A 61 19.67 27.21 -27.63
N LYS A 62 19.82 26.25 -26.70
CA LYS A 62 20.32 26.53 -25.34
C LYS A 62 21.65 27.29 -25.45
N VAL A 63 21.71 28.47 -24.84
CA VAL A 63 22.94 29.28 -24.81
C VAL A 63 23.91 28.59 -23.84
N PHE A 64 24.95 27.96 -24.38
CA PHE A 64 26.03 27.42 -23.57
C PHE A 64 27.10 28.50 -23.39
N HIS A 65 27.48 28.77 -22.13
CA HIS A 65 28.28 29.93 -21.76
C HIS A 65 29.69 29.90 -22.35
N THR A 66 30.09 30.97 -23.04
CA THR A 66 31.48 31.16 -23.49
C THR A 66 32.40 31.47 -22.30
N ARG A 67 33.72 31.26 -22.45
CA ARG A 67 34.71 31.55 -21.38
C ARG A 67 34.64 32.99 -20.88
N ALA A 68 34.39 33.95 -21.77
CA ALA A 68 34.23 35.35 -21.42
C ALA A 68 32.97 35.59 -20.57
N MET A 69 31.84 34.98 -20.95
CA MET A 69 30.58 35.10 -20.21
C MET A 69 30.65 34.42 -18.83
N LYS A 70 31.36 33.29 -18.71
CA LYS A 70 31.60 32.64 -17.41
C LYS A 70 32.41 33.54 -16.48
N LYS A 71 33.47 34.17 -17.01
CA LYS A 71 34.30 35.10 -16.25
C LYS A 71 33.49 36.31 -15.77
N GLU A 72 32.70 36.91 -16.65
CA GLU A 72 31.81 38.04 -16.30
C GLU A 72 30.77 37.65 -15.23
N LEU A 73 30.19 36.45 -15.34
CA LEU A 73 29.25 35.94 -14.34
C LEU A 73 29.92 35.75 -12.98
N ILE A 74 31.11 35.13 -12.93
CA ILE A 74 31.88 34.94 -11.69
C ILE A 74 32.22 36.30 -11.07
N ASP A 75 32.70 37.25 -11.88
CA ASP A 75 33.08 38.58 -11.41
C ASP A 75 31.84 39.37 -10.90
N ASN A 76 30.66 39.21 -11.52
CA ASN A 76 29.39 39.79 -11.04
C ASN A 76 28.88 39.13 -9.75
N PHE A 77 29.06 37.81 -9.61
CA PHE A 77 28.66 37.07 -8.41
C PHE A 77 29.55 37.44 -7.21
N GLU A 78 30.86 37.60 -7.44
CA GLU A 78 31.83 38.07 -6.44
C GLU A 78 31.44 39.46 -5.89
N LEU A 79 30.91 40.33 -6.75
CA LEU A 79 30.40 41.65 -6.38
C LEU A 79 29.22 41.62 -5.39
N HIS A 80 28.35 40.62 -5.48
CA HIS A 80 27.14 40.51 -4.64
C HIS A 80 27.38 39.71 -3.36
N VAL A 81 28.30 38.75 -3.39
CA VAL A 81 28.57 37.83 -2.27
C VAL A 81 29.76 38.31 -1.41
N GLY A 82 30.56 39.27 -1.90
CA GLY A 82 31.78 39.76 -1.25
C GLY A 82 33.01 38.94 -1.63
N LYS A 83 34.20 39.33 -1.13
CA LYS A 83 35.49 38.69 -1.45
C LYS A 83 35.45 37.20 -1.08
N CYS A 84 35.33 36.35 -2.09
CA CYS A 84 35.36 34.90 -1.99
C CYS A 84 36.44 34.36 -2.94
N GLU A 85 37.02 33.21 -2.61
CA GLU A 85 38.05 32.61 -3.45
C GLU A 85 37.46 32.16 -4.80
N LYS A 86 38.11 32.53 -5.91
CA LYS A 86 37.54 32.31 -7.26
C LYS A 86 37.27 30.84 -7.59
N SER A 87 38.02 29.91 -7.00
CA SER A 87 37.77 28.47 -7.10
C SER A 87 36.40 28.07 -6.55
N ARG A 88 35.99 28.65 -5.42
CA ARG A 88 34.71 28.39 -4.75
C ARG A 88 33.52 28.87 -5.58
N LEU A 89 33.61 30.10 -6.10
CA LEU A 89 32.57 30.68 -6.95
C LEU A 89 32.40 29.88 -8.25
N ARG A 90 33.51 29.38 -8.82
CA ARG A 90 33.46 28.52 -10.01
C ARG A 90 32.69 27.23 -9.77
N HIS A 91 32.94 26.54 -8.64
CA HIS A 91 32.22 25.31 -8.29
C HIS A 91 30.71 25.57 -8.11
N ILE A 92 30.33 26.59 -7.33
CA ILE A 92 28.92 26.92 -7.08
C ILE A 92 28.18 27.22 -8.39
N ILE A 93 28.79 28.00 -9.28
CA ILE A 93 28.20 28.37 -10.58
C ILE A 93 28.12 27.14 -11.50
N SER A 94 29.14 26.28 -11.49
CA SER A 94 29.16 25.02 -12.25
C SER A 94 28.02 24.10 -11.85
N ASP A 95 27.81 23.91 -10.55
CA ASP A 95 26.72 23.08 -10.01
C ASP A 95 25.34 23.66 -10.32
N LEU A 96 25.16 24.97 -10.11
CA LEU A 96 23.88 25.65 -10.39
C LEU A 96 23.49 25.59 -11.87
N LEU A 97 24.47 25.62 -12.77
CA LEU A 97 24.26 25.58 -14.22
C LEU A 97 24.34 24.17 -14.80
N GLY A 98 24.76 23.17 -14.02
CA GLY A 98 25.02 21.80 -14.48
C GLY A 98 26.13 21.70 -15.54
N ASP A 99 27.15 22.56 -15.44
CA ASP A 99 28.16 22.80 -16.48
C ASP A 99 29.50 22.12 -16.18
N PHE A 100 29.65 20.86 -16.59
CA PHE A 100 30.87 20.05 -16.39
C PHE A 100 31.95 20.26 -17.48
N SER A 101 32.08 21.49 -17.98
CA SER A 101 33.12 21.84 -18.95
C SER A 101 34.52 21.46 -18.43
N ALA A 102 35.40 20.99 -19.33
CA ALA A 102 36.77 20.66 -18.96
C ALA A 102 37.53 21.90 -18.40
N PRO A 103 38.36 21.73 -17.35
CA PRO A 103 39.08 22.82 -16.70
C PRO A 103 40.08 23.48 -17.65
N GLU A 104 40.27 24.79 -17.49
CA GLU A 104 41.06 25.62 -18.42
C GLU A 104 42.53 25.24 -18.47
N ASN A 105 43.07 24.71 -17.37
CA ASN A 105 44.44 24.23 -17.25
C ASN A 105 44.56 23.20 -16.11
N SER A 106 45.68 22.48 -16.09
CA SER A 106 45.96 21.44 -15.08
C SER A 106 45.99 21.98 -13.65
N ALA A 107 46.40 23.23 -13.45
CA ALA A 107 46.39 23.88 -12.14
C ALA A 107 44.95 24.10 -11.63
N SER A 108 44.04 24.60 -12.47
CA SER A 108 42.63 24.77 -12.10
C SER A 108 41.97 23.42 -11.83
N ARG A 109 42.29 22.40 -12.64
CA ARG A 109 41.80 21.03 -12.43
C ARG A 109 42.12 20.50 -11.03
N ASN A 110 43.38 20.62 -10.60
CA ASN A 110 43.79 20.13 -9.29
C ASN A 110 43.15 20.90 -8.14
N VAL A 111 42.85 22.19 -8.34
CA VAL A 111 42.13 23.02 -7.36
C VAL A 111 40.66 22.63 -7.31
N ASP A 112 40.02 22.44 -8.46
CA ASP A 112 38.61 22.07 -8.55
C ASP A 112 38.37 20.65 -7.98
N GLU A 113 39.24 19.67 -8.29
CA GLU A 113 39.20 18.33 -7.68
C GLU A 113 39.38 18.34 -6.15
N ARG A 114 40.18 19.29 -5.62
CA ARG A 114 40.32 19.49 -4.16
C ARG A 114 39.08 20.12 -3.55
N VAL A 115 38.47 21.05 -4.26
CA VAL A 115 37.22 21.71 -3.84
C VAL A 115 36.08 20.69 -3.76
N ASP A 116 35.94 19.81 -4.75
CA ASP A 116 34.95 18.72 -4.74
C ASP A 116 35.14 17.85 -3.49
N LEU A 117 36.40 17.49 -3.19
CA LEU A 117 36.74 16.69 -2.00
C LEU A 117 36.39 17.41 -0.69
N MET A 118 36.62 18.72 -0.60
CA MET A 118 36.28 19.52 0.58
C MET A 118 34.77 19.66 0.78
N VAL A 119 34.01 19.71 -0.31
CA VAL A 119 32.53 19.69 -0.27
C VAL A 119 32.02 18.31 0.19
N GLU A 120 32.57 17.22 -0.36
CA GLU A 120 32.21 15.85 0.05
C GLU A 120 32.52 15.57 1.52
N LEU A 121 33.64 16.08 2.02
CA LEU A 121 34.07 15.93 3.41
C LEU A 121 33.40 16.92 4.38
N GLY A 122 32.61 17.87 3.87
CA GLY A 122 31.85 18.82 4.67
C GLY A 122 32.70 19.82 5.44
N ASP A 123 33.79 20.30 4.84
CA ASP A 123 34.75 21.20 5.49
C ASP A 123 34.11 22.55 5.90
N PRO A 124 34.16 22.94 7.20
CA PRO A 124 33.55 24.17 7.70
C PRO A 124 34.21 25.47 7.20
N GLU A 125 35.46 25.44 6.69
CA GLU A 125 36.05 26.61 6.02
C GLU A 125 35.50 26.80 4.60
N PHE A 126 34.98 25.73 3.99
CA PHE A 126 34.44 25.71 2.63
C PHE A 126 32.91 25.91 2.58
N ILE A 127 32.19 25.41 3.58
CA ILE A 127 30.73 25.59 3.70
C ILE A 127 30.47 26.75 4.67
N SER A 128 30.30 27.95 4.11
CA SER A 128 29.80 29.07 4.90
C SER A 128 28.35 28.79 5.28
N ASP A 129 28.08 28.69 6.57
CA ASP A 129 26.74 28.43 7.09
C ASP A 129 25.81 29.62 6.83
N LEU A 130 25.17 29.69 5.66
CA LEU A 130 24.29 30.79 5.25
C LEU A 130 23.01 30.92 6.10
N ARG A 131 22.80 30.11 7.15
CA ARG A 131 21.68 30.28 8.09
C ARG A 131 21.68 31.65 8.78
N HIS A 132 22.84 32.32 8.89
CA HIS A 132 22.94 33.69 9.39
C HIS A 132 22.31 34.74 8.45
N LEU A 133 22.06 34.40 7.17
CA LEU A 133 21.36 35.24 6.20
C LEU A 133 19.83 35.06 6.25
N ASN A 134 19.33 34.03 6.93
CA ASN A 134 17.92 33.97 7.29
C ASN A 134 17.71 35.02 8.39
N GLY A 135 17.30 36.22 7.99
CA GLY A 135 16.76 37.22 8.90
C GLY A 135 15.78 36.54 9.86
N GLY A 136 15.94 36.80 11.16
CA GLY A 136 15.47 35.96 12.26
C GLY A 136 14.05 35.38 12.11
N LEU A 137 13.85 34.23 12.77
CA LEU A 137 12.58 33.50 12.91
C LEU A 137 11.37 34.43 12.79
N THR A 138 10.60 34.28 11.71
CA THR A 138 9.27 34.88 11.69
C THR A 138 8.40 34.08 12.66
N ASN A 139 7.91 34.74 13.72
CA ASN A 139 7.02 34.15 14.74
C ASN A 139 5.64 33.71 14.19
N LYS A 140 5.47 33.69 12.86
CA LYS A 140 4.23 33.40 12.14
C LYS A 140 3.62 32.06 12.54
N PHE A 141 4.44 31.10 12.96
CA PHE A 141 4.00 29.74 13.32
C PHE A 141 4.08 29.45 14.82
N ASP A 142 4.49 30.40 15.67
CA ASP A 142 4.65 30.12 17.11
C ASP A 142 3.32 29.80 17.80
N THR A 143 2.24 30.48 17.40
CA THR A 143 0.88 30.14 17.83
C THR A 143 0.54 28.70 17.46
N PHE A 144 0.82 28.29 16.21
CA PHE A 144 0.61 26.92 15.76
C PHE A 144 1.43 25.92 16.60
N TRP A 145 2.71 26.19 16.85
CA TRP A 145 3.56 25.33 17.66
C TRP A 145 3.09 25.22 19.11
N SER A 146 2.57 26.30 19.69
CA SER A 146 2.01 26.26 21.05
C SER A 146 0.77 25.36 21.15
N TYR A 147 -0.10 25.36 20.12
CA TYR A 147 -1.25 24.47 20.06
C TYR A 147 -0.86 23.03 19.70
N ALA A 148 0.11 22.84 18.79
CA ALA A 148 0.63 21.52 18.47
C ALA A 148 1.25 20.88 19.71
N GLN A 149 2.06 21.61 20.47
CA GLN A 149 2.65 21.12 21.70
C GLN A 149 1.58 20.76 22.74
N LYS A 150 0.58 21.63 22.96
CA LYS A 150 -0.57 21.29 23.82
C LYS A 150 -1.31 20.03 23.35
N TYR A 151 -1.48 19.87 22.04
CA TYR A 151 -2.10 18.68 21.46
C TYR A 151 -1.26 17.42 21.69
N PHE A 152 0.07 17.49 21.53
CA PHE A 152 0.94 16.37 21.85
C PHE A 152 0.91 16.06 23.35
N GLU A 153 1.00 17.07 24.22
CA GLU A 153 0.95 16.91 25.68
C GLU A 153 -0.39 16.31 26.16
N SER A 154 -1.53 16.68 25.55
CA SER A 154 -2.85 16.14 25.92
C SER A 154 -3.17 14.78 25.26
N THR A 155 -2.84 14.61 23.98
CA THR A 155 -3.25 13.43 23.19
C THR A 155 -2.30 12.25 23.40
N VAL A 156 -1.00 12.51 23.55
CA VAL A 156 0.02 11.46 23.76
C VAL A 156 0.01 10.95 25.20
N ASN A 157 -0.28 11.80 26.19
CA ASN A 157 -0.34 11.37 27.60
C ASN A 157 -1.67 10.76 28.03
N GLU A 158 -2.82 11.16 27.44
CA GLU A 158 -4.13 10.74 27.99
C GLU A 158 -4.90 9.71 27.16
N ASN A 159 -4.81 9.63 25.81
CA ASN A 159 -5.83 8.86 25.06
C ASN A 159 -5.40 8.10 23.78
N VAL A 160 -4.20 8.27 23.23
CA VAL A 160 -3.85 7.66 21.91
C VAL A 160 -2.49 6.97 21.94
N LEU A 161 -2.34 5.99 22.83
CA LEU A 161 -1.17 5.13 22.91
C LEU A 161 -1.42 3.86 22.07
N ALA A 162 -0.83 3.77 20.87
CA ALA A 162 -0.54 2.44 20.34
C ALA A 162 0.61 1.87 21.16
N VAL A 163 0.29 0.95 22.07
CA VAL A 163 1.29 0.13 22.77
C VAL A 163 2.05 -0.67 21.71
N ASP A 164 3.33 -0.36 21.49
CA ASP A 164 4.21 -1.26 20.76
C ASP A 164 4.46 -2.47 21.67
N GLU A 165 3.77 -3.58 21.41
CA GLU A 165 3.89 -4.82 22.18
C GLU A 165 5.27 -5.48 22.05
N ARG A 166 6.17 -4.95 21.21
CA ARG A 166 7.57 -5.43 21.10
C ARG A 166 8.51 -4.58 21.95
N ARG A 167 8.69 -5.01 23.20
CA ARG A 167 9.87 -4.89 24.09
C ARG A 167 10.78 -3.63 23.96
N HIS A 168 10.92 -2.95 25.10
CA HIS A 168 12.06 -2.15 25.59
C HIS A 168 12.32 -0.75 25.05
N ASP A 169 11.53 -0.20 24.13
CA ASP A 169 11.67 1.21 23.75
C ASP A 169 10.57 2.08 24.36
N THR A 170 10.94 3.23 24.92
CA THR A 170 10.05 4.28 25.43
C THR A 170 9.37 5.08 24.31
N ILE A 171 9.42 4.58 23.06
CA ILE A 171 8.95 5.29 21.88
C ILE A 171 7.44 5.08 21.75
N GLN A 172 6.68 6.17 21.92
CA GLN A 172 5.22 6.19 21.74
C GLN A 172 4.87 6.60 20.30
N HIS A 173 3.81 6.01 19.74
CA HIS A 173 3.36 6.26 18.37
C HIS A 173 1.99 6.95 18.33
N LEU A 174 1.90 8.08 17.63
CA LEU A 174 0.64 8.77 17.38
C LEU A 174 -0.19 8.00 16.33
N VAL A 175 -1.40 7.58 16.70
CA VAL A 175 -2.29 6.77 15.83
C VAL A 175 -3.17 7.63 14.92
N GLN A 176 -3.33 8.92 15.25
CA GLN A 176 -4.26 9.81 14.56
C GLN A 176 -3.58 10.63 13.45
N ALA A 177 -4.17 10.62 12.27
CA ALA A 177 -3.72 11.45 11.15
C ALA A 177 -4.01 12.92 11.44
N ILE A 178 -2.99 13.78 11.30
CA ILE A 178 -3.13 15.23 11.43
C ILE A 178 -3.07 15.83 10.02
N SER A 179 -4.10 16.59 9.63
CA SER A 179 -4.11 17.37 8.38
C SER A 179 -3.84 18.83 8.71
N ILE A 180 -2.73 19.37 8.21
CA ILE A 180 -2.31 20.77 8.41
C ILE A 180 -1.85 21.34 7.07
N GLN A 181 -2.22 22.59 6.79
CA GLN A 181 -1.58 23.36 5.71
C GLN A 181 -0.15 23.72 6.12
N ILE A 182 0.82 23.01 5.54
CA ILE A 182 2.24 23.19 5.83
C ILE A 182 2.99 23.81 4.65
N PRO A 183 4.06 24.59 4.91
CA PRO A 183 4.92 25.11 3.85
C PRO A 183 5.54 24.01 2.99
N SER A 184 6.00 22.91 3.61
CA SER A 184 6.41 21.67 2.96
C SER A 184 6.48 20.52 3.97
N GLU A 185 6.36 19.28 3.50
CA GLU A 185 6.53 18.09 4.35
C GLU A 185 7.91 18.04 5.01
N GLN A 186 8.95 18.41 4.27
CA GLN A 186 10.32 18.35 4.76
C GLN A 186 10.58 19.37 5.88
N TRP A 187 9.99 20.56 5.77
CA TRP A 187 10.05 21.58 6.82
C TRP A 187 9.39 21.10 8.11
N LEU A 188 8.21 20.47 8.01
CA LEU A 188 7.51 19.88 9.16
C LEU A 188 8.33 18.74 9.78
N ARG A 189 8.89 17.84 8.96
CA ARG A 189 9.72 16.71 9.41
C ARG A 189 10.90 17.16 10.27
N PHE A 190 11.55 18.27 9.92
CA PHE A 190 12.66 18.81 10.70
C PHE A 190 12.23 19.41 12.05
N GLN A 191 10.94 19.59 12.32
CA GLN A 191 10.49 20.06 13.64
C GLN A 191 10.40 18.93 14.68
N PHE A 192 10.42 17.67 14.25
CA PHE A 192 10.43 16.50 15.12
C PHE A 192 11.80 16.23 15.74
N TRP A 193 11.84 15.32 16.71
CA TRP A 193 13.09 14.74 17.19
C TRP A 193 13.75 13.87 16.11
N PRO A 194 15.09 13.95 15.91
CA PRO A 194 15.78 13.14 14.91
C PRO A 194 15.62 11.65 15.21
N ARG A 195 15.39 10.85 14.17
CA ARG A 195 15.27 9.38 14.27
C ARG A 195 16.51 8.74 14.90
N ASN A 196 17.69 9.22 14.50
CA ASN A 196 18.96 8.84 15.09
C ASN A 196 19.77 10.10 15.42
N PRO A 197 19.98 10.44 16.70
CA PRO A 197 20.70 11.64 17.09
C PRO A 197 22.19 11.59 16.73
N THR A 198 22.76 10.41 16.51
CA THR A 198 24.20 10.23 16.23
C THR A 198 24.60 10.51 14.77
N TYR A 199 23.64 10.68 13.86
CA TYR A 199 23.93 10.96 12.45
C TYR A 199 24.07 12.46 12.21
N LEU A 200 25.00 12.89 11.34
CA LEU A 200 25.18 14.31 10.99
C LEU A 200 23.91 15.00 10.48
N SER A 201 23.00 14.25 9.85
CA SER A 201 21.70 14.76 9.41
C SER A 201 20.76 15.16 10.56
N SER A 202 21.04 14.74 11.80
CA SER A 202 20.29 15.12 13.01
C SER A 202 20.38 16.62 13.29
N LEU A 203 21.48 17.27 12.88
CA LEU A 203 21.68 18.73 13.01
C LEU A 203 20.65 19.57 12.25
N LYS A 204 19.90 18.96 11.32
CA LYS A 204 18.83 19.63 10.58
C LYS A 204 17.52 19.67 11.36
N TYR A 205 17.38 18.87 12.42
CA TYR A 205 16.17 18.80 13.22
C TYR A 205 16.22 19.85 14.34
N THR A 206 15.12 20.57 14.54
CA THR A 206 14.98 21.57 15.61
C THR A 206 14.48 20.96 16.91
N GLY A 207 13.85 19.78 16.86
CA GLY A 207 13.30 19.10 18.04
C GLY A 207 12.17 19.87 18.75
N LYS A 208 11.51 20.82 18.06
CA LYS A 208 10.38 21.59 18.61
C LYS A 208 9.19 20.72 19.04
N LEU A 209 9.02 19.58 18.39
CA LEU A 209 8.07 18.55 18.78
C LEU A 209 8.84 17.41 19.44
N ASP A 210 8.47 17.07 20.67
CA ASP A 210 9.04 15.94 21.41
C ASP A 210 8.46 14.60 20.93
N ALA A 211 8.63 14.33 19.64
CA ALA A 211 8.16 13.13 18.97
C ALA A 211 9.12 12.76 17.85
N LYS A 212 9.32 11.46 17.60
CA LYS A 212 10.11 10.98 16.46
C LYS A 212 9.20 10.75 15.25
N PHE A 213 9.57 11.29 14.09
CA PHE A 213 8.89 10.95 12.85
C PHE A 213 9.34 9.55 12.39
N MET A 214 8.56 8.53 12.73
CA MET A 214 8.81 7.14 12.36
C MET A 214 7.62 6.56 11.61
N VAL A 215 7.87 6.09 10.39
CA VAL A 215 6.90 5.31 9.62
C VAL A 215 7.13 3.85 9.95
N GLN A 216 6.13 3.18 10.52
CA GLN A 216 6.20 1.74 10.75
C GLN A 216 6.15 1.05 9.39
N SER A 217 7.21 0.33 8.99
CA SER A 217 7.30 -0.29 7.65
C SER A 217 6.14 -1.24 7.36
N ARG A 218 5.53 -1.83 8.40
CA ARG A 218 4.33 -2.69 8.30
C ARG A 218 3.05 -1.94 7.92
N GLN A 219 3.03 -0.61 8.08
CA GLN A 219 1.93 0.25 7.66
C GLN A 219 2.13 0.80 6.24
N LEU A 220 3.29 0.54 5.60
CA LEU A 220 3.49 0.88 4.20
C LEU A 220 2.57 -0.01 3.34
N ARG A 221 1.62 0.64 2.69
CA ARG A 221 0.61 -0.02 1.84
C ARG A 221 1.09 -0.03 0.40
N SER A 222 0.89 -1.12 -0.32
CA SER A 222 1.09 -1.15 -1.76
C SER A 222 0.10 -0.22 -2.44
N ASN A 223 0.58 0.73 -3.24
CA ASN A 223 -0.31 1.57 -4.04
C ASN A 223 -0.73 0.82 -5.31
N HIS A 224 -1.97 0.99 -5.74
CA HIS A 224 -2.50 0.40 -6.98
C HIS A 224 -2.95 1.53 -7.91
N ILE A 225 -2.69 1.41 -9.21
CA ILE A 225 -3.01 2.45 -10.20
C ILE A 225 -4.51 2.76 -10.24
N ASP A 226 -5.34 1.74 -10.07
CA ASP A 226 -6.82 1.87 -10.08
C ASP A 226 -7.44 2.21 -8.72
N ASN A 227 -6.62 2.58 -7.73
CA ASN A 227 -7.10 2.87 -6.38
C ASN A 227 -8.18 3.96 -6.36
N HIS A 228 -8.06 5.00 -7.19
CA HIS A 228 -9.06 6.06 -7.26
C HIS A 228 -10.39 5.55 -7.84
N TYR A 229 -10.38 4.70 -8.87
CA TYR A 229 -11.59 4.10 -9.43
C TYR A 229 -12.30 3.21 -8.43
N ALA A 230 -11.56 2.33 -7.75
CA ALA A 230 -12.16 1.44 -6.76
C ALA A 230 -12.68 2.21 -5.53
N SER A 231 -12.04 3.32 -5.17
CA SER A 231 -12.55 4.21 -4.12
C SER A 231 -13.84 4.91 -4.53
N ALA A 232 -13.93 5.34 -5.79
CA ALA A 232 -15.15 5.93 -6.34
C ALA A 232 -16.29 4.91 -6.37
N LEU A 233 -16.03 3.67 -6.82
CA LEU A 233 -17.02 2.59 -6.78
C LEU A 233 -17.50 2.29 -5.37
N PHE A 234 -16.60 2.25 -4.39
CA PHE A 234 -17.01 2.04 -3.00
C PHE A 234 -17.84 3.22 -2.47
N ARG A 235 -17.48 4.46 -2.82
CA ARG A 235 -18.28 5.63 -2.50
C ARG A 235 -19.68 5.54 -3.11
N TYR A 236 -19.80 5.20 -4.39
CA TYR A 236 -21.08 5.06 -5.08
C TYR A 236 -21.93 3.95 -4.50
N LEU A 237 -21.32 2.81 -4.13
CA LEU A 237 -22.04 1.73 -3.44
C LEU A 237 -22.67 2.23 -2.13
N LYS A 238 -21.92 3.01 -1.35
CA LYS A 238 -22.43 3.58 -0.10
C LYS A 238 -23.52 4.63 -0.32
N GLU A 239 -23.37 5.50 -1.32
CA GLU A 239 -24.40 6.47 -1.69
C GLU A 239 -25.69 5.78 -2.17
N LEU A 240 -25.55 4.68 -2.93
CA LEU A 240 -26.68 3.84 -3.35
C LEU A 240 -27.34 3.14 -2.17
N ALA A 241 -26.55 2.62 -1.22
CA ALA A 241 -27.05 2.01 0.01
C ALA A 241 -27.86 3.02 0.84
N ILE A 242 -27.37 4.25 1.01
CA ILE A 242 -28.11 5.32 1.70
C ILE A 242 -29.43 5.63 0.96
N MET A 243 -29.39 5.74 -0.36
CA MET A 243 -30.57 6.06 -1.17
C MET A 243 -31.70 5.04 -0.99
N PHE A 244 -31.37 3.77 -0.80
CA PHE A 244 -32.32 2.67 -0.63
C PHE A 244 -32.19 1.99 0.73
N LYS A 245 -31.86 2.77 1.77
CA LYS A 245 -31.55 2.26 3.11
C LYS A 245 -32.61 1.27 3.63
N ASP A 246 -33.89 1.63 3.52
CA ASP A 246 -34.99 0.82 4.06
C ASP A 246 -35.29 -0.45 3.24
N TYR A 247 -34.65 -0.62 2.09
CA TYR A 247 -34.90 -1.70 1.13
C TYR A 247 -33.62 -2.45 0.72
N SER A 248 -32.53 -2.27 1.46
CA SER A 248 -31.24 -2.84 1.06
C SER A 248 -30.46 -3.47 2.20
N TRP A 249 -29.79 -4.57 1.86
CA TRP A 249 -28.69 -5.10 2.66
C TRP A 249 -27.37 -4.56 2.15
N LEU A 250 -26.56 -3.98 3.02
CA LEU A 250 -25.16 -3.68 2.75
C LEU A 250 -24.27 -4.65 3.53
N VAL A 251 -23.61 -5.55 2.81
CA VAL A 251 -22.83 -6.65 3.38
C VAL A 251 -21.35 -6.51 3.04
N PHE A 252 -20.52 -6.54 4.07
CA PHE A 252 -19.06 -6.63 3.95
C PHE A 252 -18.62 -8.07 4.23
N MET A 253 -17.80 -8.65 3.36
CA MET A 253 -17.33 -10.04 3.51
C MET A 253 -15.83 -10.17 3.32
N ASP A 254 -15.21 -11.05 4.09
CA ASP A 254 -13.82 -11.45 3.88
C ASP A 254 -13.45 -12.70 4.67
N ASP A 255 -12.41 -13.40 4.23
CA ASP A 255 -11.81 -14.52 4.96
C ASP A 255 -10.57 -14.06 5.73
N LYS A 256 -10.51 -14.43 7.01
CA LYS A 256 -9.33 -14.24 7.82
C LYS A 256 -8.23 -15.22 7.42
N HIS A 257 -6.98 -14.81 7.59
CA HIS A 257 -5.84 -15.72 7.50
C HIS A 257 -6.06 -16.97 8.38
N ARG A 258 -5.68 -18.14 7.84
CA ARG A 258 -5.75 -19.45 8.50
C ARG A 258 -5.15 -19.42 9.91
N CYS A 259 -5.93 -19.85 10.89
CA CYS A 259 -5.48 -20.20 12.23
C CYS A 259 -4.91 -21.62 12.18
N LYS A 260 -3.68 -21.78 12.67
CA LYS A 260 -2.99 -23.09 12.72
C LYS A 260 -3.59 -23.93 13.86
N ILE A 261 -3.74 -25.23 13.62
CA ILE A 261 -4.23 -26.18 14.63
C ILE A 261 -3.15 -27.23 14.85
N GLY A 262 -2.72 -27.39 16.10
CA GLY A 262 -1.74 -28.37 16.52
C GLY A 262 -2.24 -29.82 16.46
N GLU A 263 -1.31 -30.75 16.41
CA GLU A 263 -1.58 -32.19 16.55
C GLU A 263 -1.92 -32.53 18.02
N PRO A 264 -2.54 -33.70 18.30
CA PRO A 264 -2.90 -34.10 19.66
C PRO A 264 -1.70 -34.04 20.62
N GLY A 265 -1.87 -33.33 21.73
CA GLY A 265 -0.82 -33.11 22.73
C GLY A 265 0.17 -31.97 22.43
N TYR A 266 0.04 -31.30 21.27
CA TYR A 266 0.94 -30.23 20.84
C TYR A 266 0.17 -28.98 20.38
N PRO A 267 -0.37 -28.18 21.32
CA PRO A 267 -1.11 -26.97 20.96
C PRO A 267 -0.22 -25.91 20.30
N VAL A 268 -0.79 -25.22 19.32
CA VAL A 268 -0.14 -24.15 18.54
C VAL A 268 -0.89 -22.85 18.72
N ALA A 269 -0.17 -21.73 18.73
CA ALA A 269 -0.78 -20.41 18.93
C ALA A 269 -1.76 -20.07 17.80
N ALA A 270 -2.99 -19.69 18.14
CA ALA A 270 -4.01 -19.30 17.18
C ALA A 270 -3.63 -18.04 16.36
N VAL A 271 -2.88 -17.14 17.00
CA VAL A 271 -2.37 -15.88 16.44
C VAL A 271 -0.90 -15.74 16.83
N GLU A 272 -0.03 -15.41 15.88
CA GLU A 272 1.44 -15.35 16.05
C GLU A 272 1.94 -14.25 17.00
N ARG A 273 1.05 -13.47 17.64
CA ARG A 273 1.44 -12.40 18.57
C ARG A 273 1.48 -12.93 20.00
N GLY A 274 2.69 -13.16 20.50
CA GLY A 274 2.94 -13.55 21.88
C GLY A 274 2.52 -12.46 22.87
N LYS A 275 1.74 -12.85 23.87
CA LYS A 275 1.36 -12.04 25.04
C LYS A 275 1.55 -12.86 26.30
N GLN A 276 1.74 -12.18 27.43
CA GLN A 276 1.81 -12.84 28.73
C GLN A 276 0.46 -13.48 29.06
N VAL A 277 0.48 -14.75 29.44
CA VAL A 277 -0.69 -15.55 29.79
C VAL A 277 -0.62 -15.95 31.25
N ILE A 278 -1.77 -15.95 31.92
CA ILE A 278 -1.90 -16.48 33.27
C ILE A 278 -1.96 -18.00 33.17
N VAL A 279 -1.02 -18.66 33.85
CA VAL A 279 -0.93 -20.12 33.88
C VAL A 279 -1.04 -20.58 35.32
N SER A 280 -1.83 -21.63 35.57
CA SER A 280 -1.90 -22.25 36.89
C SER A 280 -0.53 -22.79 37.30
N TYR A 281 -0.17 -22.64 38.58
CA TYR A 281 1.13 -23.05 39.13
C TYR A 281 1.54 -24.50 38.77
N ASN A 282 0.57 -25.41 38.66
CA ASN A 282 0.82 -26.84 38.37
C ASN A 282 0.76 -27.20 36.87
N LYS A 283 0.60 -26.22 35.97
CA LYS A 283 0.50 -26.47 34.53
C LYS A 283 1.64 -25.79 33.80
N SER A 284 2.30 -26.52 32.91
CA SER A 284 3.18 -25.92 31.92
C SER A 284 2.35 -25.50 30.72
N PHE A 285 2.40 -24.22 30.35
CA PHE A 285 1.77 -23.74 29.12
C PHE A 285 2.78 -23.84 27.99
N VAL A 286 2.86 -25.03 27.39
CA VAL A 286 3.70 -25.30 26.23
C VAL A 286 2.85 -25.12 25.00
N VAL A 287 3.02 -24.00 24.29
CA VAL A 287 2.38 -23.74 23.00
C VAL A 287 3.50 -23.53 21.99
N ALA A 288 3.51 -24.35 20.94
CA ALA A 288 4.51 -24.23 19.88
C ALA A 288 4.19 -23.03 18.98
N ASP A 289 5.25 -22.41 18.46
CA ASP A 289 5.16 -21.22 17.59
C ASP A 289 5.32 -21.54 16.09
N HIS A 290 5.79 -22.73 15.68
CA HIS A 290 6.10 -23.03 14.26
C HIS A 290 5.83 -24.46 13.71
N ASP A 291 5.41 -24.46 12.43
CA ASP A 291 5.59 -25.36 11.26
C ASP A 291 5.10 -26.82 11.19
N PHE A 292 4.63 -27.47 12.24
CA PHE A 292 4.16 -28.88 12.14
C PHE A 292 2.64 -29.06 12.22
N THR A 293 1.86 -28.14 11.64
CA THR A 293 0.39 -28.24 11.63
C THR A 293 -0.16 -28.71 10.29
N LYS A 294 -0.80 -29.89 10.27
CA LYS A 294 -1.49 -30.41 9.07
C LYS A 294 -2.85 -29.74 8.88
N CYS A 295 -3.53 -29.48 9.99
CA CYS A 295 -4.87 -28.91 10.04
C CYS A 295 -4.86 -27.39 10.23
N GLY A 296 -5.99 -26.76 9.97
CA GLY A 296 -6.18 -25.32 10.14
C GLY A 296 -7.65 -24.97 10.18
N ILE A 297 -7.97 -23.79 10.66
CA ILE A 297 -9.32 -23.24 10.59
C ILE A 297 -9.24 -21.86 9.94
N ILE A 298 -10.12 -21.59 8.99
CA ILE A 298 -10.28 -20.29 8.34
C ILE A 298 -11.55 -19.64 8.87
N PRO A 299 -11.44 -18.58 9.69
CA PRO A 299 -12.59 -17.76 10.05
C PRO A 299 -13.06 -16.92 8.86
N SER A 300 -14.29 -17.10 8.42
CA SER A 300 -14.98 -16.25 7.44
C SER A 300 -15.84 -15.24 8.16
N VAL A 301 -15.80 -13.98 7.75
CA VAL A 301 -16.52 -12.90 8.42
C VAL A 301 -17.48 -12.26 7.46
N ILE A 302 -18.73 -12.14 7.89
CA ILE A 302 -19.82 -11.49 7.17
C ILE A 302 -20.38 -10.41 8.10
N MET A 303 -20.33 -9.16 7.67
CA MET A 303 -20.87 -8.03 8.42
C MET A 303 -22.04 -7.43 7.66
N PHE A 304 -23.21 -7.47 8.28
CA PHE A 304 -24.38 -6.70 7.88
C PHE A 304 -24.22 -5.29 8.44
N CYS A 305 -24.15 -4.30 7.56
CA CYS A 305 -23.97 -2.91 7.95
C CYS A 305 -25.33 -2.28 8.27
N ASP A 306 -25.41 -1.61 9.41
CA ASP A 306 -26.47 -0.65 9.68
C ASP A 306 -26.21 0.56 8.79
N ILE A 307 -26.99 0.70 7.71
CA ILE A 307 -26.78 1.75 6.73
C ILE A 307 -27.09 3.11 7.41
N PRO A 308 -26.13 4.04 7.46
CA PRO A 308 -26.36 5.34 8.09
C PRO A 308 -27.23 6.26 7.23
N GLU A 309 -27.64 7.39 7.81
CA GLU A 309 -28.39 8.45 7.09
C GLU A 309 -27.50 9.26 6.15
N SER A 310 -26.22 9.43 6.49
CA SER A 310 -25.26 10.23 5.72
C SER A 310 -24.02 9.45 5.34
N ILE A 311 -23.41 9.84 4.21
CA ILE A 311 -22.14 9.28 3.72
C ILE A 311 -20.95 9.58 4.65
N GLU A 312 -21.10 10.59 5.51
CA GLU A 312 -20.10 11.03 6.48
C GLU A 312 -20.11 10.18 7.76
N ASP A 313 -21.22 9.48 8.01
CA ASP A 313 -21.39 8.64 9.19
C ASP A 313 -20.63 7.32 9.07
N SER A 314 -20.59 6.59 10.18
CA SER A 314 -19.84 5.35 10.30
C SER A 314 -20.57 4.16 9.68
N PHE A 315 -20.03 3.62 8.59
CA PHE A 315 -20.40 2.31 8.01
C PHE A 315 -19.77 1.12 8.79
N TYR A 316 -19.38 1.35 10.04
CA TYR A 316 -18.73 0.35 10.89
C TYR A 316 -19.63 0.07 12.09
N GLN A 317 -20.87 -0.30 11.81
CA GLN A 317 -21.91 -0.64 12.77
C GLN A 317 -22.84 -1.66 12.13
N GLY A 318 -23.46 -2.51 12.96
CA GLY A 318 -24.37 -3.57 12.53
C GLY A 318 -23.92 -4.94 12.98
N LYS A 319 -24.54 -5.98 12.42
CA LYS A 319 -24.38 -7.36 12.89
C LYS A 319 -23.22 -8.09 12.22
N VAL A 320 -22.36 -8.70 13.02
CA VAL A 320 -21.23 -9.50 12.56
C VAL A 320 -21.52 -10.96 12.76
N TYR A 321 -21.30 -11.77 11.73
CA TYR A 321 -21.35 -13.22 11.76
C TYR A 321 -20.00 -13.81 11.39
N VAL A 322 -19.58 -14.86 12.10
CA VAL A 322 -18.31 -15.55 11.84
C VAL A 322 -18.53 -17.04 11.67
N GLY A 323 -18.00 -17.60 10.59
CA GLY A 323 -18.03 -19.02 10.28
C GLY A 323 -16.63 -19.61 10.36
N LEU A 324 -16.49 -20.78 10.97
CA LEU A 324 -15.20 -21.47 11.09
C LEU A 324 -15.17 -22.64 10.10
N LYS A 325 -14.25 -22.57 9.14
CA LYS A 325 -14.14 -23.53 8.04
C LYS A 325 -12.85 -24.33 8.14
N ASP A 326 -12.94 -25.64 7.95
CA ASP A 326 -11.76 -26.47 7.69
C ASP A 326 -11.34 -26.33 6.20
N PRO A 327 -10.12 -25.90 5.88
CA PRO A 327 -9.68 -25.72 4.49
C PRO A 327 -9.55 -27.05 3.72
N ILE A 328 -9.49 -28.20 4.41
CA ILE A 328 -9.31 -29.50 3.76
C ILE A 328 -10.62 -29.93 3.09
N PHE A 329 -11.70 -30.05 3.85
CA PHE A 329 -13.01 -30.55 3.42
C PHE A 329 -14.08 -29.48 3.26
N GLN A 330 -13.84 -28.26 3.74
CA GLN A 330 -14.74 -27.11 3.58
C GLN A 330 -14.01 -25.92 2.91
N PRO A 331 -13.38 -26.12 1.73
CA PRO A 331 -12.60 -25.07 1.09
C PRO A 331 -13.49 -23.88 0.69
N SER A 332 -12.95 -22.67 0.85
CA SER A 332 -13.57 -21.45 0.36
C SER A 332 -13.77 -21.52 -1.16
N SER A 333 -14.94 -21.08 -1.61
CA SER A 333 -15.29 -20.98 -3.02
C SER A 333 -16.40 -19.94 -3.18
N PRO A 334 -16.57 -19.35 -4.38
CA PRO A 334 -17.60 -18.34 -4.60
C PRO A 334 -19.00 -18.80 -4.24
N ILE A 335 -19.33 -20.07 -4.53
CA ILE A 335 -20.64 -20.65 -4.26
C ILE A 335 -20.85 -20.95 -2.78
N ARG A 336 -19.81 -21.38 -2.07
CA ARG A 336 -19.87 -21.61 -0.62
C ARG A 336 -20.13 -20.28 0.10
N HIS A 337 -19.39 -19.23 -0.22
CA HIS A 337 -19.60 -17.90 0.36
C HIS A 337 -21.03 -17.38 0.14
N ASN A 338 -21.56 -17.55 -1.06
CA ASN A 338 -22.92 -17.11 -1.36
C ASN A 338 -23.99 -18.01 -0.74
N SER A 339 -23.72 -19.30 -0.54
CA SER A 339 -24.63 -20.21 0.19
C SER A 339 -24.68 -19.85 1.67
N GLU A 340 -23.52 -19.55 2.27
CA GLU A 340 -23.40 -19.07 3.65
C GLU A 340 -24.13 -17.73 3.82
N LEU A 341 -23.97 -16.80 2.88
CA LEU A 341 -24.67 -15.53 2.87
C LEU A 341 -26.19 -15.71 2.68
N TYR A 342 -26.62 -16.56 1.73
CA TYR A 342 -28.02 -16.87 1.50
C TYR A 342 -28.70 -17.40 2.78
N ASN A 343 -28.05 -18.33 3.48
CA ASN A 343 -28.57 -18.87 4.73
C ASN A 343 -28.73 -17.81 5.81
N LEU A 344 -27.88 -16.78 5.84
CA LEU A 344 -28.05 -15.66 6.78
C LEU A 344 -29.19 -14.73 6.34
N LEU A 345 -29.28 -14.40 5.05
CA LEU A 345 -30.29 -13.48 4.50
C LEU A 345 -31.73 -14.03 4.58
N VAL A 346 -31.91 -15.32 4.34
CA VAL A 346 -33.25 -15.96 4.44
C VAL A 346 -33.77 -15.98 5.88
N ASN A 347 -32.87 -16.00 6.85
CA ASN A 347 -33.21 -15.96 8.27
C ASN A 347 -33.24 -14.53 8.83
N ASP A 348 -33.02 -13.52 8.00
CA ASP A 348 -33.18 -12.11 8.38
C ASP A 348 -34.67 -11.77 8.52
N GLU A 349 -35.01 -11.03 9.57
CA GLU A 349 -36.38 -10.57 9.83
C GLU A 349 -36.86 -9.62 8.75
N GLN A 350 -35.94 -8.82 8.17
CA GLN A 350 -36.24 -7.86 7.13
C GLN A 350 -35.83 -8.41 5.76
N GLN A 351 -36.81 -8.73 4.92
CA GLN A 351 -36.56 -9.12 3.53
C GLN A 351 -36.42 -7.87 2.66
N ASN A 352 -35.27 -7.75 2.00
CA ASN A 352 -34.92 -6.58 1.19
C ASN A 352 -34.76 -6.95 -0.29
N PRO A 353 -35.29 -6.15 -1.23
CA PRO A 353 -35.14 -6.41 -2.67
C PRO A 353 -33.73 -6.12 -3.20
N PHE A 354 -32.91 -5.36 -2.47
CA PHE A 354 -31.57 -4.96 -2.92
C PHE A 354 -30.45 -5.54 -2.06
N LEU A 355 -29.42 -6.06 -2.70
CA LEU A 355 -28.23 -6.59 -2.04
C LEU A 355 -26.95 -5.92 -2.56
N PHE A 356 -26.23 -5.28 -1.65
CA PHE A 356 -24.96 -4.62 -1.91
C PHE A 356 -23.84 -5.37 -1.19
N ILE A 357 -22.92 -5.97 -1.95
CA ILE A 357 -21.82 -6.76 -1.42
C ILE A 357 -20.51 -6.02 -1.67
N TYR A 358 -19.67 -5.94 -0.64
CA TYR A 358 -18.33 -5.41 -0.76
C TYR A 358 -17.29 -6.38 -0.18
N THR A 359 -16.34 -6.79 -1.01
CA THR A 359 -15.36 -7.83 -0.67
C THR A 359 -13.93 -7.42 -1.00
N ASP A 360 -12.98 -8.27 -0.64
CA ASP A 360 -11.60 -8.15 -1.06
C ASP A 360 -11.43 -8.41 -2.59
N GLY A 361 -10.19 -8.28 -3.06
CA GLY A 361 -9.83 -8.47 -4.47
C GLY A 361 -9.54 -9.92 -4.86
N GLY A 362 -9.79 -10.88 -3.96
CA GLY A 362 -9.38 -12.28 -4.08
C GLY A 362 -9.97 -13.02 -5.28
N PRO A 363 -9.46 -14.22 -5.60
CA PRO A 363 -9.94 -15.04 -6.71
C PRO A 363 -11.41 -15.43 -6.60
N ASP A 364 -11.93 -15.55 -5.39
CA ASP A 364 -13.33 -15.96 -5.14
C ASP A 364 -14.34 -14.83 -5.33
N HIS A 365 -13.85 -13.60 -5.43
CA HIS A 365 -14.65 -12.40 -5.68
C HIS A 365 -14.28 -11.73 -7.02
N ARG A 366 -13.59 -12.46 -7.91
CA ARG A 366 -13.20 -11.95 -9.22
C ARG A 366 -14.29 -12.16 -10.26
N VAL A 367 -15.07 -11.12 -10.50
CA VAL A 367 -16.21 -11.09 -11.44
C VAL A 367 -15.88 -11.44 -12.90
N ASN A 368 -14.60 -11.50 -13.29
CA ASN A 368 -14.20 -11.99 -14.62
C ASN A 368 -14.26 -13.52 -14.71
N TYR A 369 -14.37 -14.23 -13.58
CA TYR A 369 -14.49 -15.68 -13.56
C TYR A 369 -15.94 -16.10 -13.61
N LEU A 370 -16.27 -16.97 -14.56
CA LEU A 370 -17.63 -17.49 -14.74
C LEU A 370 -18.20 -18.11 -13.46
N ARG A 371 -17.39 -18.84 -12.69
CA ARG A 371 -17.81 -19.42 -11.40
C ARG A 371 -18.30 -18.37 -10.38
N VAL A 372 -17.73 -17.17 -10.39
CA VAL A 372 -18.13 -16.07 -9.50
C VAL A 372 -19.43 -15.46 -10.03
N GLN A 373 -19.51 -15.23 -11.34
CA GLN A 373 -20.74 -14.72 -11.98
C GLN A 373 -21.93 -15.65 -11.74
N LEU A 374 -21.76 -16.96 -11.98
CA LEU A 374 -22.80 -17.96 -11.74
C LEU A 374 -23.21 -18.00 -10.27
N SER A 375 -22.25 -17.90 -9.34
CA SER A 375 -22.57 -17.84 -7.91
C SER A 375 -23.41 -16.63 -7.53
N LEU A 376 -23.10 -15.45 -8.08
CA LEU A 376 -23.87 -14.22 -7.82
C LEU A 376 -25.25 -14.25 -8.49
N ILE A 377 -25.35 -14.82 -9.70
CA ILE A 377 -26.64 -15.05 -10.38
C ILE A 377 -27.49 -16.02 -9.57
N ALA A 378 -26.90 -17.08 -9.01
CA ALA A 378 -27.58 -17.99 -8.11
C ALA A 378 -28.23 -17.22 -6.97
N LEU A 379 -27.42 -16.44 -6.25
CA LEU A 379 -27.87 -15.65 -5.12
C LEU A 379 -28.98 -14.66 -5.49
N PHE A 380 -28.85 -14.01 -6.65
CA PHE A 380 -29.85 -13.08 -7.18
C PHE A 380 -31.19 -13.75 -7.43
N VAL A 381 -31.20 -14.89 -8.13
CA VAL A 381 -32.42 -15.63 -8.45
C VAL A 381 -33.03 -16.25 -7.20
N THR A 382 -32.22 -16.81 -6.29
CA THR A 382 -32.75 -17.53 -5.14
C THR A 382 -33.36 -16.66 -4.07
N LEU A 383 -32.93 -15.40 -3.98
CA LEU A 383 -33.48 -14.38 -3.09
C LEU A 383 -34.55 -13.51 -3.76
N ASP A 384 -34.83 -13.72 -5.05
CA ASP A 384 -35.77 -12.90 -5.84
C ASP A 384 -35.44 -11.39 -5.75
N LEU A 385 -34.16 -11.05 -5.93
CA LEU A 385 -33.69 -9.67 -5.80
C LEU A 385 -34.09 -8.85 -7.03
N ASP A 386 -34.37 -7.58 -6.82
CA ASP A 386 -34.50 -6.59 -7.90
C ASP A 386 -33.14 -6.04 -8.32
N LEU A 387 -32.16 -6.00 -7.40
CA LEU A 387 -30.82 -5.48 -7.65
C LEU A 387 -29.77 -6.17 -6.78
N LEU A 388 -28.71 -6.66 -7.43
CA LEU A 388 -27.48 -7.10 -6.78
C LEU A 388 -26.29 -6.30 -7.31
N VAL A 389 -25.54 -5.65 -6.42
CA VAL A 389 -24.28 -4.97 -6.76
C VAL A 389 -23.15 -5.55 -5.94
N ALA A 390 -22.17 -6.16 -6.61
CA ALA A 390 -20.95 -6.68 -5.98
C ALA A 390 -19.75 -5.82 -6.36
N VAL A 391 -19.12 -5.20 -5.36
CA VAL A 391 -17.93 -4.35 -5.51
C VAL A 391 -16.76 -4.97 -4.77
N ARG A 392 -15.54 -4.76 -5.26
CA ARG A 392 -14.32 -5.35 -4.73
C ARG A 392 -13.21 -4.33 -4.54
N THR A 393 -12.34 -4.58 -3.58
CA THR A 393 -11.09 -3.81 -3.43
C THR A 393 -10.12 -4.10 -4.60
N PRO A 394 -9.24 -3.13 -4.95
CA PRO A 394 -8.15 -3.40 -5.87
C PRO A 394 -7.06 -4.24 -5.17
N PRO A 395 -6.20 -4.95 -5.93
CA PRO A 395 -5.11 -5.73 -5.36
C PRO A 395 -4.24 -4.93 -4.38
N GLY A 396 -3.98 -5.49 -3.21
CA GLY A 396 -3.19 -4.86 -2.14
C GLY A 396 -3.92 -3.78 -1.32
N HIS A 397 -5.24 -3.65 -1.49
CA HIS A 397 -6.08 -2.68 -0.78
C HIS A 397 -7.19 -3.34 0.07
N SER A 398 -7.02 -4.61 0.46
CA SER A 398 -7.99 -5.31 1.33
C SER A 398 -8.28 -4.51 2.60
N TRP A 399 -7.29 -3.79 3.14
CA TRP A 399 -7.42 -2.88 4.29
C TRP A 399 -8.56 -1.84 4.22
N LYS A 400 -9.11 -1.57 3.03
CA LYS A 400 -10.29 -0.71 2.85
C LYS A 400 -11.61 -1.40 3.15
N ASN A 401 -11.64 -2.73 3.07
CA ASN A 401 -12.79 -3.54 3.43
C ASN A 401 -13.08 -3.36 4.92
N PRO A 402 -14.28 -2.91 5.32
CA PRO A 402 -14.63 -2.73 6.73
C PRO A 402 -14.40 -3.98 7.57
N VAL A 403 -14.58 -5.18 7.00
CA VAL A 403 -14.31 -6.46 7.67
C VAL A 403 -12.89 -6.58 8.21
N GLU A 404 -11.88 -5.96 7.58
CA GLU A 404 -10.51 -6.04 8.07
C GLU A 404 -10.32 -5.44 9.46
N ARG A 405 -11.14 -4.43 9.80
CA ARG A 405 -11.15 -3.90 11.16
C ARG A 405 -11.86 -4.86 12.12
N ILE A 406 -12.89 -5.58 11.68
CA ILE A 406 -13.55 -6.65 12.46
C ILE A 406 -12.57 -7.78 12.75
N MET A 407 -11.73 -8.14 11.77
CA MET A 407 -10.68 -9.15 11.97
C MET A 407 -9.69 -8.78 13.08
N SER A 408 -9.52 -7.50 13.39
CA SER A 408 -8.71 -7.06 14.52
C SER A 408 -9.36 -7.37 15.87
N ILE A 409 -10.68 -7.28 15.97
CA ILE A 409 -11.46 -7.70 17.15
C ILE A 409 -11.36 -9.21 17.30
N LEU A 410 -11.49 -9.97 16.21
CA LEU A 410 -11.28 -11.42 16.22
C LEU A 410 -9.88 -11.81 16.68
N ASN A 411 -8.85 -11.07 16.26
CA ASN A 411 -7.49 -11.29 16.75
C ASN A 411 -7.40 -11.09 18.27
N LEU A 412 -8.11 -10.12 18.85
CA LEU A 412 -8.12 -9.92 20.30
C LEU A 412 -8.75 -11.12 21.01
N GLY A 413 -9.86 -11.65 20.49
CA GLY A 413 -10.50 -12.85 21.04
C GLY A 413 -9.71 -14.14 20.86
N LEU A 414 -8.85 -14.21 19.83
CA LEU A 414 -8.01 -15.37 19.52
C LEU A 414 -6.56 -15.24 20.03
N GLN A 415 -6.20 -14.11 20.65
CA GLN A 415 -4.89 -13.95 21.29
C GLN A 415 -4.74 -14.90 22.47
N CYS A 416 -3.51 -15.31 22.76
CA CYS A 416 -3.18 -16.10 23.95
C CYS A 416 -3.80 -17.51 24.03
N ILE A 417 -4.30 -18.04 22.92
CA ILE A 417 -4.95 -19.36 22.88
C ILE A 417 -4.07 -20.35 22.10
N GLY A 418 -3.89 -21.54 22.70
CA GLY A 418 -3.30 -22.70 22.04
C GLY A 418 -4.40 -23.60 21.48
N LEU A 419 -4.33 -23.91 20.19
CA LEU A 419 -5.29 -24.74 19.47
C LEU A 419 -4.64 -26.08 19.09
N MET A 420 -5.35 -27.18 19.34
CA MET A 420 -4.99 -28.52 18.89
C MET A 420 -6.24 -29.34 18.66
N ARG A 421 -6.22 -30.20 17.64
CA ARG A 421 -7.30 -31.18 17.43
C ARG A 421 -7.28 -32.25 18.52
N ALA A 422 -8.42 -32.91 18.73
CA ALA A 422 -8.49 -34.12 19.53
C ALA A 422 -7.84 -35.30 18.80
N GLU A 423 -7.48 -36.32 19.57
CA GLU A 423 -6.98 -37.59 19.03
C GLU A 423 -8.12 -38.38 18.39
N MET A 424 -7.88 -38.92 17.19
CA MET A 424 -8.77 -39.82 16.48
C MET A 424 -8.48 -41.27 16.88
N ASN A 425 -9.23 -42.23 16.32
CA ASN A 425 -8.90 -43.63 16.50
C ASN A 425 -7.51 -43.96 15.92
N GLU A 426 -6.79 -44.87 16.58
CA GLU A 426 -5.39 -45.21 16.30
C GLU A 426 -5.10 -45.49 14.81
N GLY A 427 -6.01 -46.19 14.11
CA GLY A 427 -5.87 -46.46 12.68
C GLY A 427 -5.86 -45.20 11.79
N TYR A 428 -6.68 -44.19 12.12
CA TYR A 428 -6.72 -42.93 11.38
C TYR A 428 -5.57 -42.00 11.75
N GLU A 429 -5.06 -42.08 12.99
CA GLU A 429 -3.83 -41.40 13.39
C GLU A 429 -2.63 -41.91 12.61
N GLU A 430 -2.52 -43.23 12.40
CA GLU A 430 -1.47 -43.81 11.55
C GLU A 430 -1.58 -43.31 10.11
N ILE A 431 -2.79 -43.27 9.52
CA ILE A 431 -2.99 -42.70 8.17
C ILE A 431 -2.54 -41.23 8.13
N MET A 432 -2.96 -40.44 9.13
CA MET A 432 -2.61 -39.03 9.21
C MET A 432 -1.11 -38.79 9.33
N LYS A 433 -0.35 -39.66 10.02
CA LYS A 433 1.12 -39.53 10.13
C LYS A 433 1.79 -39.48 8.76
N TYR A 434 1.32 -40.27 7.80
CA TYR A 434 1.88 -40.34 6.45
C TYR A 434 1.39 -39.25 5.49
N CYS A 435 0.40 -38.44 5.88
CA CYS A 435 -0.09 -37.33 5.07
C CYS A 435 0.73 -36.06 5.33
N ASN A 436 1.32 -35.45 4.30
CA ASN A 436 2.15 -34.25 4.42
C ASN A 436 1.49 -32.99 3.83
N SER A 437 0.46 -33.15 3.02
CA SER A 437 -0.27 -32.06 2.38
C SER A 437 -1.78 -32.19 2.58
N MET A 438 -2.52 -31.09 2.39
CA MET A 438 -3.99 -31.14 2.38
C MET A 438 -4.52 -32.01 1.23
N GLU A 439 -3.77 -32.12 0.14
CA GLU A 439 -4.12 -32.98 -1.01
C GLU A 439 -3.95 -34.45 -0.65
N ASP A 440 -2.88 -34.81 0.06
CA ASP A 440 -2.67 -36.19 0.54
C ASP A 440 -3.83 -36.63 1.44
N ILE A 441 -4.27 -35.77 2.36
CA ILE A 441 -5.38 -36.04 3.27
C ILE A 441 -6.69 -36.24 2.49
N ARG A 442 -6.94 -35.42 1.47
CA ARG A 442 -8.13 -35.57 0.61
C ARG A 442 -8.09 -36.89 -0.17
N ASN A 443 -6.97 -37.22 -0.80
CA ASN A 443 -6.81 -38.46 -1.55
C ASN A 443 -6.99 -39.69 -0.63
N LYS A 444 -6.45 -39.65 0.59
CA LYS A 444 -6.66 -40.71 1.58
C LYS A 444 -8.09 -40.79 2.08
N ALA A 445 -8.81 -39.67 2.16
CA ALA A 445 -10.23 -39.68 2.50
C ALA A 445 -11.13 -40.21 1.37
N GLU A 446 -10.67 -40.20 0.11
CA GLU A 446 -11.34 -40.90 -1.00
C GLU A 446 -11.18 -42.42 -0.89
N GLU A 447 -10.01 -42.90 -0.42
CA GLU A 447 -9.76 -44.32 -0.17
C GLU A 447 -10.49 -44.81 1.10
N GLU A 448 -10.44 -44.02 2.17
CA GLU A 448 -10.98 -44.35 3.50
C GLU A 448 -12.10 -43.36 3.89
N LEU A 449 -13.34 -43.70 3.53
CA LEU A 449 -14.52 -42.83 3.65
C LEU A 449 -14.75 -42.25 5.05
N GLN A 450 -14.34 -42.96 6.11
CA GLN A 450 -14.52 -42.50 7.49
C GLN A 450 -13.45 -41.49 7.95
N LEU A 451 -12.35 -41.32 7.22
CA LEU A 451 -11.28 -40.38 7.58
C LEU A 451 -11.79 -38.93 7.62
N LYS A 452 -12.65 -38.54 6.67
CA LYS A 452 -13.27 -37.21 6.64
C LYS A 452 -14.06 -36.94 7.91
N GLU A 453 -14.94 -37.86 8.29
CA GLU A 453 -15.79 -37.72 9.48
C GLU A 453 -14.95 -37.71 10.77
N GLN A 454 -13.97 -38.61 10.88
CA GLN A 454 -13.05 -38.67 12.02
C GLN A 454 -12.25 -37.38 12.18
N LEU A 455 -11.74 -36.82 11.08
CA LEU A 455 -10.98 -35.57 11.13
C LEU A 455 -11.86 -34.38 11.53
N LEU A 456 -13.07 -34.28 10.98
CA LEU A 456 -14.01 -33.22 11.36
C LEU A 456 -14.42 -33.34 12.84
N ASN A 457 -14.68 -34.55 13.33
CA ASN A 457 -14.96 -34.81 14.73
C ASN A 457 -13.77 -34.44 15.63
N SER A 458 -12.53 -34.69 15.18
CA SER A 458 -11.31 -34.30 15.91
C SER A 458 -11.16 -32.78 16.05
N LEU A 459 -11.62 -32.01 15.06
CA LEU A 459 -11.56 -30.55 15.05
C LEU A 459 -12.70 -29.91 15.86
N HIS A 460 -13.80 -30.64 16.05
CA HIS A 460 -15.02 -30.12 16.68
C HIS A 460 -14.80 -29.45 18.05
N PRO A 461 -14.04 -30.05 19.01
CA PRO A 461 -13.80 -29.39 20.30
C PRO A 461 -13.05 -28.05 20.18
N THR A 462 -12.19 -27.94 19.16
CA THR A 462 -11.44 -26.70 18.91
C THR A 462 -12.31 -25.65 18.27
N ILE A 463 -13.16 -26.05 17.32
CA ILE A 463 -14.15 -25.19 16.69
C ILE A 463 -15.11 -24.67 17.77
N GLU A 464 -15.62 -25.53 18.65
CA GLU A 464 -16.51 -25.13 19.75
C GLU A 464 -15.84 -24.14 20.71
N LEU A 465 -14.56 -24.36 21.06
CA LEU A 465 -13.78 -23.40 21.86
C LEU A 465 -13.70 -22.03 21.17
N MET A 466 -13.37 -22.02 19.88
CA MET A 466 -13.27 -20.77 19.10
C MET A 466 -14.63 -20.09 18.97
N GLU A 467 -15.71 -20.82 18.70
CA GLU A 467 -17.08 -20.28 18.64
C GLU A 467 -17.48 -19.63 19.98
N ASN A 468 -17.19 -20.29 21.10
CA ASN A 468 -17.48 -19.76 22.44
C ASN A 468 -16.69 -18.49 22.75
N LEU A 469 -15.47 -18.36 22.24
CA LEU A 469 -14.67 -17.14 22.37
C LEU A 469 -15.22 -16.02 21.49
N ILE A 470 -15.57 -16.33 20.24
CA ILE A 470 -16.10 -15.36 19.28
C ILE A 470 -17.45 -14.82 19.75
N ARG A 471 -18.33 -15.64 20.34
CA ARG A 471 -19.62 -15.20 20.91
C ARG A 471 -19.49 -14.19 22.05
N ARG A 472 -18.31 -14.06 22.66
CA ARG A 472 -18.03 -13.05 23.70
C ARG A 472 -17.52 -11.73 23.12
N LEU A 473 -17.29 -11.67 21.81
CA LEU A 473 -16.88 -10.46 21.12
C LEU A 473 -18.11 -9.68 20.69
N GLU A 474 -17.95 -8.37 20.65
CA GLU A 474 -18.98 -7.42 20.25
C GLU A 474 -18.40 -6.35 19.33
N LEU A 475 -19.26 -5.80 18.48
CA LEU A 475 -18.99 -4.62 17.68
C LEU A 475 -19.95 -3.53 18.15
N LYS A 476 -19.46 -2.51 18.86
CA LYS A 476 -20.30 -1.41 19.37
C LYS A 476 -21.53 -1.94 20.12
N GLU A 477 -21.30 -2.76 21.14
CA GLU A 477 -22.34 -3.37 21.99
C GLU A 477 -23.21 -4.46 21.30
N GLU A 478 -23.05 -4.67 19.98
CA GLU A 478 -23.70 -5.78 19.28
C GLU A 478 -22.86 -7.06 19.32
N PRO A 479 -23.34 -8.16 19.91
CA PRO A 479 -22.58 -9.40 20.02
C PRO A 479 -22.43 -10.10 18.67
N PHE A 480 -21.32 -10.82 18.48
CA PHE A 480 -21.06 -11.57 17.25
C PHE A 480 -21.95 -12.81 17.16
N GLY A 481 -22.50 -13.04 15.98
CA GLY A 481 -23.16 -14.28 15.58
C GLY A 481 -22.17 -15.32 15.06
N ILE A 482 -22.60 -16.57 15.06
CA ILE A 482 -21.85 -17.69 14.47
C ILE A 482 -22.73 -18.34 13.41
N PHE A 483 -22.12 -18.73 12.29
CA PHE A 483 -22.77 -19.57 11.29
C PHE A 483 -21.92 -20.82 11.00
N LYS A 484 -22.56 -21.86 10.49
CA LYS A 484 -21.88 -23.09 10.07
C LYS A 484 -21.50 -22.99 8.59
N ALA A 485 -20.36 -23.57 8.23
CA ALA A 485 -19.95 -23.67 6.85
C ALA A 485 -21.03 -24.39 6.03
N ALA A 486 -21.34 -23.88 4.83
CA ALA A 486 -22.39 -24.49 4.01
C ALA A 486 -22.05 -25.95 3.67
N SER A 487 -22.99 -26.86 3.87
CA SER A 487 -22.89 -28.25 3.46
C SER A 487 -22.85 -28.38 1.93
N ASP A 488 -22.35 -29.51 1.45
CA ASP A 488 -22.34 -29.79 0.01
C ASP A 488 -23.78 -29.82 -0.55
N GLU A 489 -24.76 -30.25 0.25
CA GLU A 489 -26.19 -30.23 -0.10
C GLU A 489 -26.76 -28.81 -0.27
N GLU A 490 -26.43 -27.89 0.65
CA GLU A 490 -26.85 -26.47 0.56
C GLU A 490 -26.25 -25.81 -0.69
N ILE A 491 -24.97 -26.08 -0.96
CA ILE A 491 -24.28 -25.59 -2.16
C ILE A 491 -24.96 -26.13 -3.42
N THR A 492 -25.22 -27.43 -3.46
CA THR A 492 -25.91 -28.08 -4.58
C THR A 492 -27.33 -27.54 -4.77
N THR A 493 -28.05 -27.25 -3.69
CA THR A 493 -29.39 -26.65 -3.73
C THR A 493 -29.36 -25.26 -4.37
N LEU A 494 -28.40 -24.41 -3.98
CA LEU A 494 -28.24 -23.08 -4.57
C LEU A 494 -27.95 -23.15 -6.08
N ILE A 495 -27.12 -24.10 -6.51
CA ILE A 495 -26.80 -24.34 -7.93
C ILE A 495 -28.04 -24.83 -8.69
N PHE A 496 -28.80 -25.79 -8.14
CA PHE A 496 -29.96 -26.35 -8.83
C PHE A 496 -31.08 -25.32 -9.07
N ARG A 497 -31.24 -24.35 -8.18
CA ARG A 497 -32.22 -23.27 -8.38
C ARG A 497 -31.93 -22.41 -9.61
N ILE A 498 -30.65 -22.21 -9.97
CA ILE A 498 -30.29 -21.57 -11.24
C ILE A 498 -30.82 -22.39 -12.42
N LEU A 499 -30.57 -23.71 -12.40
CA LEU A 499 -30.97 -24.59 -13.49
C LEU A 499 -32.50 -24.63 -13.66
N GLN A 500 -33.24 -24.55 -12.55
CA GLN A 500 -34.70 -24.45 -12.58
C GLN A 500 -35.21 -23.11 -13.12
N SER A 501 -34.52 -21.99 -12.89
CA SER A 501 -34.93 -20.69 -13.44
C SER A 501 -34.65 -20.50 -14.94
N LEU A 502 -33.78 -21.34 -15.51
CA LEU A 502 -33.40 -21.30 -16.93
C LEU A 502 -34.25 -22.23 -17.81
N LEU A 503 -35.03 -23.12 -17.19
CA LEU A 503 -35.97 -24.05 -17.83
C LEU A 503 -37.40 -23.53 -17.66
#